data_AF-A0A938GP22-F1
#
_entry.id   AF-A0A938GP22-F1
#
_cell.length_a   1.000
_cell.length_b   1.000
_cell.length_c   1.000
_cell.angle_alpha   90.00
_cell.angle_beta   90.00
_cell.angle_gamma   90.00
#
_symmetry.space_group_name_H-M   'P 1'
#
loop_
_entity.id
_entity.type
_entity.pdbx_description
1 polymer ?
#
loop_
_entity_poly.entity_id
_entity_poly.type
_entity_poly.pdbx_seq_one_letter_code
_entity_poly.pdbx_strand_id
1 'polypeptide(L)' 'MKEIMPSPPAIERQAHKSIQELFHKHVMPTYGRFDLVLERGEGSWLYDVNGRRYLDLGGGIAVCSLGHANPDVTVALIE' A
#
# COMPACT_ATOMS: atom_id res chain seq x y z
N MET A 1 10.62 -23.18 21.60
CA MET A 1 9.49 -22.34 21.13
C MET A 1 10.05 -21.16 20.35
N LYS A 2 10.51 -21.41 19.12
CA LYS A 2 11.08 -20.43 18.17
C LYS A 2 10.79 -20.96 16.78
N GLU A 3 9.61 -20.62 16.26
CA GLU A 3 9.23 -20.67 14.84
C GLU A 3 7.75 -20.29 14.77
N ILE A 4 7.45 -18.99 14.90
CA ILE A 4 6.07 -18.48 14.72
C ILE A 4 5.95 -17.61 13.46
N MET A 5 7.07 -17.20 12.85
CA MET A 5 7.01 -16.45 11.60
C MET A 5 8.11 -16.92 10.65
N PRO A 6 7.77 -17.57 9.51
CA PRO A 6 8.75 -17.75 8.46
C PRO A 6 9.26 -16.38 8.01
N SER A 7 10.56 -16.30 7.71
CA SER A 7 11.17 -15.09 7.16
C SER A 7 10.33 -14.60 5.98
N PRO A 8 9.98 -13.29 5.91
CA PRO A 8 9.26 -12.76 4.78
C PRO A 8 9.99 -13.14 3.50
N PRO A 9 9.29 -13.66 2.47
CA PRO A 9 9.93 -13.95 1.20
C PRO A 9 10.65 -12.69 0.70
N ALA A 10 11.78 -12.87 0.01
CA ALA A 10 12.49 -11.76 -0.59
C ALA A 10 11.50 -10.91 -1.42
N ILE A 11 11.43 -9.62 -1.08
CA ILE A 11 10.65 -8.66 -1.86
C ILE A 11 11.48 -8.41 -3.12
N GLU A 12 11.37 -9.31 -4.11
CA GLU A 12 11.58 -8.92 -5.50
C GLU A 12 10.67 -7.71 -5.76
N ARG A 13 11.04 -6.79 -6.66
CA ARG A 13 10.09 -5.72 -7.07
C ARG A 13 8.90 -6.43 -7.74
N GLN A 14 7.87 -6.73 -6.95
CA GLN A 14 7.05 -7.94 -7.07
C GLN A 14 5.92 -7.75 -8.08
N ALA A 15 5.73 -8.74 -8.94
CA ALA A 15 4.60 -8.83 -9.85
C ALA A 15 3.29 -8.82 -9.05
N HIS A 16 2.33 -8.00 -9.45
CA HIS A 16 0.98 -7.82 -8.89
C HIS A 16 0.37 -9.08 -8.23
N LYS A 17 0.48 -10.23 -8.91
CA LYS A 17 -0.04 -11.53 -8.45
C LYS A 17 0.56 -12.03 -7.13
N SER A 18 1.87 -11.91 -6.93
CA SER A 18 2.51 -12.43 -5.71
C SER A 18 2.06 -11.64 -4.47
N ILE A 19 1.83 -10.34 -4.62
CA ILE A 19 1.33 -9.48 -3.53
C ILE A 19 -0.10 -9.88 -3.16
N GLN A 20 -0.94 -10.20 -4.16
CA GLN A 20 -2.29 -10.71 -3.92
C GLN A 20 -2.28 -12.08 -3.23
N GLU A 21 -1.41 -12.99 -3.64
CA GLU A 21 -1.26 -14.31 -3.00
C GLU A 21 -0.84 -14.16 -1.53
N LEU A 22 0.11 -13.26 -1.24
CA LEU A 22 0.51 -12.95 0.14
C LEU A 22 -0.63 -12.33 0.95
N PHE A 23 -1.40 -11.41 0.35
CA PHE A 23 -2.56 -10.79 1.00
C PHE A 23 -3.62 -11.83 1.35
N HIS A 24 -4.01 -12.69 0.40
CA HIS A 24 -5.01 -13.73 0.62
C HIS A 24 -4.58 -14.78 1.65
N LYS A 25 -3.28 -15.08 1.73
CA LYS A 25 -2.76 -16.05 2.70
C LYS A 25 -2.78 -15.52 4.14
N HIS A 26 -2.58 -14.22 4.35
CA HIS A 26 -2.33 -13.66 5.69
C HIS A 26 -3.39 -12.66 6.17
N VAL A 27 -4.29 -12.17 5.31
CA VAL A 27 -5.31 -11.18 5.65
C VAL A 27 -6.70 -11.81 5.55
N MET A 28 -7.50 -11.72 6.61
CA MET A 28 -8.88 -12.20 6.58
C MET A 28 -9.73 -11.38 5.58
N PRO A 29 -10.58 -12.02 4.76
CA PRO A 29 -11.35 -11.35 3.72
C PRO A 29 -12.60 -10.64 4.26
N THR A 30 -12.41 -9.69 5.17
CA THR A 30 -13.50 -8.90 5.79
C THR A 30 -13.96 -7.72 4.95
N TYR A 31 -13.19 -7.34 3.93
CA TYR A 31 -13.49 -6.26 3.00
C TYR A 31 -13.36 -6.73 1.56
N GLY A 32 -14.25 -6.25 0.68
CA GLY A 32 -14.04 -6.32 -0.76
C GLY A 32 -12.82 -5.49 -1.16
N ARG A 33 -11.97 -6.03 -2.03
CA ARG A 33 -10.76 -5.36 -2.51
C ARG A 33 -10.82 -5.24 -4.03
N PHE A 34 -10.39 -4.09 -4.55
CA PHE A 34 -10.15 -3.92 -5.98
C PHE A 34 -8.97 -4.77 -6.41
N ASP A 35 -8.95 -5.17 -7.67
CA ASP A 35 -7.79 -5.78 -8.32
C ASP A 35 -6.72 -4.72 -8.61
N LEU A 36 -6.15 -4.15 -7.56
CA LEU A 36 -5.24 -3.01 -7.59
C LEU A 36 -4.22 -3.12 -6.45
N VAL A 37 -2.94 -2.98 -6.80
CA VAL A 37 -1.84 -3.01 -5.82
C VAL A 37 -1.06 -1.70 -5.92
N LEU A 38 -1.25 -0.83 -4.94
CA LEU A 38 -0.60 0.48 -4.86
C LEU A 38 0.75 0.38 -4.15
N GLU A 39 1.76 1.07 -4.68
CA GLU A 39 3.11 1.12 -4.07
C GLU A 39 3.47 2.50 -3.50
N ARG A 40 2.91 3.58 -4.07
CA ARG A 40 3.29 4.95 -3.72
C ARG A 40 2.13 5.92 -3.88
N GLY A 41 2.08 6.94 -3.04
CA GLY A 41 1.21 8.10 -3.19
C GLY A 41 1.99 9.40 -3.05
N GLU A 42 1.57 10.43 -3.78
CA GLU A 42 2.14 11.79 -3.72
C GLU A 42 1.05 12.81 -4.07
N GLY A 43 0.69 13.68 -3.11
CA GLY A 43 -0.41 14.62 -3.29
C GLY A 43 -1.73 13.89 -3.56
N SER A 44 -2.44 14.25 -4.63
CA SER A 44 -3.69 13.57 -5.03
C SER A 44 -3.46 12.34 -5.94
N TRP A 45 -2.22 11.91 -6.15
CA TRP A 45 -1.88 10.83 -7.09
C TRP A 45 -1.45 9.56 -6.36
N LEU A 46 -1.84 8.41 -6.91
CA LEU A 46 -1.45 7.07 -6.50
C LEU A 46 -0.77 6.34 -7.67
N TYR A 47 0.19 5.48 -7.36
CA TYR A 47 0.95 4.70 -8.31
C TYR A 47 0.85 3.22 -7.96
N ASP A 48 0.54 2.37 -8.95
CA ASP A 48 0.59 0.93 -8.78
C ASP A 48 2.00 0.37 -8.99
N VAL A 49 2.19 -0.90 -8.63
CA VAL A 49 3.45 -1.64 -8.79
C VAL A 49 3.93 -1.79 -10.24
N ASN A 50 3.07 -1.48 -11.22
CA ASN A 50 3.42 -1.47 -12.64
C ASN A 50 3.74 -0.06 -13.15
N GLY A 51 3.76 0.94 -12.27
CA GLY A 51 4.06 2.34 -12.57
C GLY A 51 2.88 3.13 -13.14
N ARG A 52 1.67 2.57 -13.21
CA ARG A 52 0.49 3.31 -13.68
C ARG A 52 0.03 4.28 -12.59
N ARG A 53 -0.32 5.50 -13.02
CA ARG A 53 -0.77 6.58 -12.14
C ARG A 53 -2.29 6.73 -12.15
N TYR A 54 -2.87 6.95 -10.98
CA TYR A 54 -4.30 7.09 -10.72
C TYR A 54 -4.56 8.37 -9.92
N LEU A 55 -5.64 9.10 -10.25
CA LEU A 55 -6.13 10.20 -9.42
C LEU A 55 -6.92 9.62 -8.25
N ASP A 56 -6.56 9.97 -7.01
CA ASP A 56 -7.27 9.52 -5.82
C ASP A 56 -8.51 10.38 -5.57
N LEU A 57 -9.67 9.80 -5.88
CA LEU A 57 -10.99 10.38 -5.57
C LEU A 57 -11.63 9.77 -4.32
N GLY A 58 -10.94 8.84 -3.66
CA GLY A 58 -11.39 8.26 -2.39
C GLY A 58 -10.83 9.02 -1.17
N GLY A 59 -9.59 9.52 -1.27
CA GLY A 59 -8.93 10.32 -0.24
C GLY A 59 -8.86 9.62 1.13
N GLY A 60 -8.95 8.29 1.16
CA GLY A 60 -9.06 7.51 2.39
C GLY A 60 -10.24 7.88 3.28
N ILE A 61 -11.42 8.20 2.72
CA ILE A 61 -12.56 8.75 3.49
C ILE A 61 -12.15 10.04 4.19
N ALA A 62 -11.69 11.02 3.39
CA ALA A 62 -11.19 12.33 3.81
C ALA A 62 -9.95 12.33 4.72
N VAL A 63 -9.31 11.19 4.99
CA VAL A 63 -8.07 11.10 5.77
C VAL A 63 -6.90 11.79 5.05
N CYS A 64 -6.75 11.56 3.74
CA CYS A 64 -5.63 12.07 2.94
C CYS A 64 -5.95 13.44 2.32
N SER A 65 -6.68 14.30 3.03
CA SER A 65 -7.13 15.61 2.50
C SER A 65 -5.98 16.58 2.18
N LEU A 66 -4.85 16.46 2.89
CA LEU A 66 -3.63 17.24 2.61
C LEU A 66 -2.76 16.63 1.49
N GLY A 67 -3.23 15.53 0.89
CA GLY A 67 -2.49 14.71 -0.06
C GLY A 67 -1.67 13.61 0.62
N HIS A 68 -1.43 12.54 -0.13
CA HIS A 68 -0.55 11.43 0.27
C HIS A 68 0.89 11.92 0.43
N ALA A 69 1.56 11.42 1.47
CA ALA A 69 2.96 11.74 1.79
C ALA A 69 3.27 13.25 1.84
N ASN A 70 2.38 14.03 2.46
CA ASN A 70 2.57 15.47 2.62
C ASN A 70 3.94 15.77 3.29
N PRO A 71 4.81 16.62 2.70
CA PRO A 71 6.14 16.88 3.23
C PRO A 71 6.14 17.46 4.64
N ASP A 72 5.26 18.43 4.93
CA ASP A 72 5.20 19.10 6.24
C ASP A 72 4.78 18.11 7.34
N VAL A 73 3.79 17.25 7.05
CA VAL A 73 3.38 16.17 7.96
C VAL A 73 4.50 15.15 8.16
N THR A 74 5.23 14.83 7.09
CA THR A 74 6.35 13.88 7.15
C THR A 74 7.48 14.42 8.01
N VAL A 75 7.85 15.69 7.84
CA VAL A 75 8.86 16.37 8.66
C VAL A 75 8.42 16.36 10.13
N ALA A 76 7.18 16.76 10.42
CA ALA A 76 6.66 16.77 11.78
C ALA A 76 6.60 15.38 12.44
N LEU A 77 6.52 14.29 11.67
CA LEU A 77 6.48 12.91 12.19
C LEU A 77 7.88 12.37 12.56
N ILE A 78 8.94 12.87 11.92
CA ILE A 78 10.31 12.35 12.07
C ILE A 78 11.19 13.18 13.01
N GLU A 79 10.69 14.31 13.52
CA GLU A 79 11.30 15.09 14.60
C GLU A 79 11.26 14.35 15.95
#